data_AF-A0A8J3ILZ3-F1
#
_entry.id   AF-A0A8J3ILZ3-F1
#
_cell.length_a   1.000
_cell.length_b   1.000
_cell.length_c   1.000
_cell.angle_alpha   90.00
_cell.angle_beta   90.00
_cell.angle_gamma   90.00
#
_symmetry.space_group_name_H-M   'P 1'
#
loop_
_entity.id
_entity.type
_entity.pdbx_description
1 polymer ?
#
loop_
_entity_poly.entity_id
_entity_poly.type
_entity_poly.pdbx_seq_one_letter_code
_entity_poly.pdbx_strand_id
1 'polypeptide(L)'
;MDPITATIVAAVSAGAIGGLTDLSKTALTDAYGKLKALLVKKFGKESEVVQAVEQVEAKPASDARKALLAEEVAAVKADQDNELLAGARTIQQVLQSLPEHTGHHQTATGNYIAQADRGSSASVHIGTPPPSAPPKPTAKENGMRDE
;
A
#
# COMPACT_ATOMS: atom_id res chain seq x y z
N MET A 1 -6.14 9.31 -6.84
CA MET A 1 -6.39 9.67 -5.43
C MET A 1 -5.04 10.07 -4.85
N ASP A 2 -4.97 11.23 -4.20
CA ASP A 2 -3.75 11.75 -3.60
C ASP A 2 -3.33 10.87 -2.38
N PRO A 3 -2.06 10.95 -1.95
CA PRO A 3 -1.55 10.08 -0.88
C PRO A 3 -2.22 10.31 0.48
N ILE A 4 -2.68 11.52 0.79
CA ILE A 4 -3.32 11.83 2.07
C ILE A 4 -4.71 11.20 2.12
N THR A 5 -5.52 11.42 1.10
CA THR A 5 -6.85 10.82 0.96
C THR A 5 -6.75 9.30 0.93
N ALA A 6 -5.81 8.73 0.16
CA ALA A 6 -5.57 7.29 0.11
C ALA A 6 -5.30 6.69 1.49
N THR A 7 -4.44 7.35 2.25
CA THR A 7 -4.05 6.88 3.58
C THR A 7 -5.22 6.98 4.56
N ILE A 8 -5.97 8.08 4.56
CA ILE A 8 -7.13 8.27 5.45
C ILE A 8 -8.20 7.21 5.17
N VAL A 9 -8.56 7.00 3.91
CA VAL A 9 -9.56 5.99 3.52
C VAL A 9 -9.09 4.59 3.91
N ALA A 10 -7.82 4.27 3.67
CA ALA A 10 -7.26 2.97 4.04
C ALA A 10 -7.26 2.75 5.56
N ALA A 11 -6.87 3.75 6.33
CA ALA A 11 -6.85 3.69 7.80
C ALA A 11 -8.24 3.49 8.39
N VAL A 12 -9.23 4.26 7.93
CA VAL A 12 -10.62 4.14 8.40
C VAL A 12 -11.18 2.77 8.01
N SER A 13 -10.88 2.29 6.81
CA SER A 13 -11.32 0.96 6.36
C SER A 13 -10.67 -0.15 7.18
N ALA A 14 -9.36 -0.07 7.45
CA ALA A 14 -8.63 -1.07 8.23
C ALA A 14 -9.05 -1.11 9.70
N GLY A 15 -9.41 0.04 10.29
CA GLY A 15 -9.92 0.12 11.66
C GLY A 15 -11.25 -0.63 11.86
N ALA A 16 -12.02 -0.85 10.79
CA ALA A 16 -13.25 -1.65 10.82
C ALA A 16 -13.00 -3.17 10.71
N ILE A 17 -11.78 -3.59 10.35
CA ILE A 17 -11.44 -5.01 10.13
C ILE A 17 -10.99 -5.63 11.46
N GLY A 18 -11.70 -6.67 11.91
CA GLY A 18 -11.43 -7.37 13.18
C GLY A 18 -10.10 -8.14 13.26
N GLY A 19 -9.22 -8.04 12.26
CA GLY A 19 -7.96 -8.76 12.16
C GLY A 19 -6.72 -8.04 12.73
N LEU A 20 -6.86 -6.81 13.22
CA LEU A 20 -5.74 -6.09 13.84
C LEU A 20 -5.42 -6.62 15.24
N THR A 21 -4.14 -6.83 15.54
CA THR A 21 -3.66 -7.03 16.92
C THR A 21 -3.87 -5.75 17.74
N ASP A 22 -4.02 -5.86 19.06
CA ASP A 22 -4.26 -4.68 19.91
C ASP A 22 -3.15 -3.64 19.79
N LEU A 23 -1.89 -4.08 19.67
CA LEU A 23 -0.75 -3.20 19.41
C LEU A 23 -0.89 -2.43 18.09
N SER A 24 -1.33 -3.11 17.02
CA SER A 24 -1.52 -2.47 15.71
C SER A 24 -2.71 -1.52 15.70
N LYS A 25 -3.80 -1.85 16.41
CA LYS A 25 -4.94 -0.94 16.60
C LYS A 25 -4.52 0.34 17.31
N THR A 26 -3.76 0.22 18.41
CA THR A 26 -3.25 1.38 19.15
C THR A 26 -2.33 2.23 18.29
N ALA A 27 -1.39 1.61 17.57
CA ALA A 27 -0.47 2.32 16.69
C ALA A 27 -1.20 3.06 15.55
N LEU A 28 -2.20 2.41 14.93
CA LEU A 28 -3.00 3.02 13.87
C LEU A 28 -3.83 4.19 14.40
N THR A 29 -4.45 4.03 15.57
CA THR A 29 -5.29 5.05 16.20
C THR A 29 -4.46 6.27 16.60
N ASP A 30 -3.28 6.06 17.19
CA ASP A 30 -2.36 7.14 17.56
C ASP A 30 -1.82 7.89 16.34
N ALA A 31 -1.38 7.16 15.30
CA ALA A 31 -0.90 7.77 14.06
C ALA A 31 -2.00 8.57 13.34
N TYR A 32 -3.22 8.02 13.28
CA TYR A 32 -4.38 8.70 12.71
C TYR A 32 -4.77 9.95 13.50
N GLY A 33 -4.83 9.85 14.84
CA GLY A 33 -5.10 10.99 15.73
C GLY A 33 -4.09 12.12 15.56
N LYS A 34 -2.79 11.78 15.42
CA LYS A 34 -1.73 12.75 15.13
C LYS A 34 -1.92 13.44 13.78
N LEU A 35 -2.25 12.69 12.72
CA LEU A 35 -2.51 13.28 11.40
C LEU A 35 -3.71 14.24 11.43
N LYS A 36 -4.81 13.84 12.10
CA LYS A 36 -5.99 14.70 12.26
C LYS A 36 -5.68 15.97 13.06
N ALA A 37 -4.89 15.84 14.14
CA ALA A 37 -4.43 16.99 14.91
C ALA A 37 -3.55 17.95 14.07
N LEU A 38 -2.71 17.43 13.18
CA LEU A 38 -1.93 18.26 12.25
C LEU A 38 -2.81 18.99 11.24
N LEU A 39 -3.82 18.33 10.68
CA LEU A 39 -4.80 18.97 9.79
C LEU A 39 -5.53 20.13 10.51
N VAL A 40 -6.00 19.89 11.73
CA VAL A 40 -6.65 20.93 12.56
C VAL A 40 -5.69 22.06 12.88
N LYS A 41 -4.42 21.75 13.21
CA LYS A 41 -3.41 22.77 13.53
C LYS A 41 -3.08 23.67 12.34
N LYS A 42 -3.02 23.11 11.13
CA LYS A 42 -2.65 23.85 9.92
C LYS A 42 -3.81 24.61 9.28
N PHE A 43 -4.98 23.98 9.19
CA PHE A 43 -6.12 24.51 8.44
C PHE A 43 -7.27 25.00 9.33
N GLY A 44 -7.25 24.64 10.62
CA GLY A 44 -8.32 24.97 11.56
C GLY A 44 -9.38 23.86 11.64
N LYS A 45 -10.03 23.78 12.80
CA LYS A 45 -11.03 22.74 13.09
C LYS A 45 -12.26 22.83 12.18
N GLU A 46 -12.63 24.03 11.77
CA GLU A 46 -13.82 24.28 10.94
C GLU A 46 -13.51 24.24 9.43
N SER A 47 -12.27 23.96 9.04
CA SER A 47 -11.90 23.87 7.62
C SER A 47 -12.62 22.74 6.90
N GLU A 48 -12.91 22.97 5.63
CA GLU A 48 -13.59 22.03 4.75
C GLU A 48 -12.83 20.69 4.66
N VAL A 49 -11.50 20.72 4.61
CA VAL A 49 -10.66 19.50 4.64
C VAL A 49 -10.84 18.68 5.93
N VAL A 50 -10.91 19.32 7.10
CA VAL A 50 -11.12 18.60 8.37
C VAL A 50 -12.54 18.01 8.42
N GLN A 51 -13.55 18.76 7.97
CA GLN A 51 -14.92 18.27 7.88
C GLN A 51 -15.05 17.11 6.89
N ALA A 52 -14.37 17.17 5.75
CA ALA A 52 -14.37 16.10 4.75
C ALA A 52 -13.78 14.80 5.31
N VAL A 53 -12.75 14.88 6.15
CA VAL A 53 -12.21 13.72 6.89
C VAL A 53 -13.28 13.10 7.78
N GLU A 54 -14.00 13.90 8.57
CA GLU A 54 -15.07 13.42 9.45
C GLU A 54 -16.21 12.76 8.68
N GLN A 55 -16.54 13.29 7.50
CA GLN A 55 -17.53 12.67 6.63
C GLN A 55 -17.07 11.28 6.14
N VAL A 56 -15.80 11.15 5.74
CA VAL A 56 -15.23 9.85 5.34
C VAL A 56 -15.20 8.87 6.52
N GLU A 57 -14.83 9.31 7.73
CA GLU A 57 -14.90 8.50 8.95
C GLU A 57 -16.31 7.95 9.20
N ALA A 58 -17.34 8.79 9.02
CA ALA A 58 -18.72 8.41 9.27
C ALA A 58 -19.30 7.44 8.21
N LYS A 59 -18.85 7.51 6.94
CA LYS A 59 -19.25 6.58 5.87
C LYS A 59 -18.09 6.30 4.92
N PRO A 60 -17.15 5.41 5.31
CA PRO A 60 -15.94 5.15 4.53
C PRO A 60 -16.21 4.48 3.17
N ALA A 61 -17.35 3.81 3.01
CA ALA A 61 -17.74 3.19 1.74
C ALA A 61 -18.32 4.18 0.71
N SER A 62 -18.58 5.44 1.08
CA SER A 62 -19.20 6.42 0.19
C SER A 62 -18.18 7.06 -0.76
N ASP A 63 -18.29 6.77 -2.05
CA ASP A 63 -17.37 7.34 -3.05
C ASP A 63 -17.49 8.86 -3.17
N ALA A 64 -18.71 9.41 -3.00
CA ALA A 64 -18.92 10.86 -2.97
C ALA A 64 -18.11 11.56 -1.86
N ARG A 65 -18.03 10.95 -0.67
CA ARG A 65 -17.26 11.52 0.45
C ARG A 65 -15.75 11.39 0.25
N LYS A 66 -15.29 10.30 -0.36
CA LYS A 66 -13.88 10.13 -0.75
C LYS A 66 -13.47 11.17 -1.81
N ALA A 67 -14.33 11.42 -2.78
CA ALA A 67 -14.10 12.42 -3.83
C ALA A 67 -14.05 13.83 -3.24
N LEU A 68 -14.99 14.17 -2.34
CA LEU A 68 -14.96 15.45 -1.62
C LEU A 68 -13.66 15.63 -0.84
N LEU A 69 -13.21 14.62 -0.08
CA LEU A 69 -11.94 14.70 0.64
C LEU A 69 -10.75 14.95 -0.29
N ALA A 70 -10.70 14.30 -1.45
CA ALA A 70 -9.63 14.52 -2.43
C ALA A 70 -9.64 15.95 -2.99
N GLU A 71 -10.83 16.51 -3.24
CA GLU A 71 -11.01 17.88 -3.69
C GLU A 71 -10.50 18.87 -2.65
N GLU A 72 -10.93 18.73 -1.40
CA GLU A 72 -10.52 19.60 -0.30
C GLU A 72 -9.02 19.53 -0.01
N VAL A 73 -8.45 18.32 -0.04
CA VAL A 73 -7.00 18.11 0.13
C VAL A 73 -6.22 18.85 -0.97
N ALA A 74 -6.68 18.79 -2.22
CA ALA A 74 -6.04 19.49 -3.32
C ALA A 74 -6.21 21.02 -3.22
N ALA A 75 -7.39 21.50 -2.78
CA ALA A 75 -7.68 22.92 -2.60
C ALA A 75 -6.73 23.58 -1.59
N VAL A 76 -6.43 22.89 -0.47
CA VAL A 76 -5.49 23.38 0.54
C VAL A 76 -4.04 22.93 0.31
N LYS A 77 -3.76 22.20 -0.78
CA LYS A 77 -2.45 21.60 -1.11
C LYS A 77 -1.87 20.77 0.04
N ALA A 78 -2.72 20.07 0.78
CA ALA A 78 -2.29 19.21 1.89
C ALA A 78 -1.45 18.02 1.39
N ASP A 79 -1.59 17.65 0.13
CA ASP A 79 -0.77 16.65 -0.58
C ASP A 79 0.67 17.12 -0.86
N GLN A 80 0.97 18.41 -0.67
CA GLN A 80 2.31 18.99 -0.81
C GLN A 80 2.96 19.35 0.53
N ASP A 81 2.24 19.22 1.65
CA ASP A 81 2.77 19.52 2.97
C ASP A 81 3.60 18.34 3.51
N ASN A 82 4.89 18.58 3.76
CA ASN A 82 5.82 17.54 4.19
C ASN A 82 5.47 16.92 5.56
N GLU A 83 4.86 17.69 6.48
CA GLU A 83 4.47 17.16 7.79
C GLU A 83 3.24 16.26 7.65
N LEU A 84 2.28 16.63 6.81
CA LEU A 84 1.11 15.80 6.51
C LEU A 84 1.51 14.52 5.75
N LEU A 85 2.40 14.64 4.77
CA LEU A 85 2.95 13.49 4.06
C LEU A 85 3.73 12.55 5.00
N ALA A 86 4.48 13.08 5.96
CA ALA A 86 5.15 12.27 6.98
C ALA A 86 4.15 11.55 7.91
N GLY A 87 3.08 12.23 8.32
CA GLY A 87 1.98 11.63 9.07
C GLY A 87 1.30 10.49 8.30
N ALA A 88 1.01 10.71 7.02
CA ALA A 88 0.42 9.71 6.15
C ALA A 88 1.34 8.49 5.96
N ARG A 89 2.65 8.69 5.77
CA ARG A 89 3.63 7.60 5.69
C ARG A 89 3.66 6.74 6.95
N THR A 90 3.56 7.35 8.13
CA THR A 90 3.50 6.61 9.41
C THR A 90 2.30 5.67 9.44
N ILE A 91 1.12 6.15 9.05
CA ILE A 91 -0.09 5.33 8.97
C ILE A 91 0.09 4.19 7.95
N GLN A 92 0.65 4.49 6.78
CA GLN A 92 0.92 3.50 5.74
C GLN A 92 1.86 2.39 6.23
N GLN A 93 2.89 2.72 7.00
CA GLN A 93 3.81 1.73 7.60
C GLN A 93 3.08 0.82 8.58
N VAL A 94 2.20 1.38 9.41
CA VAL A 94 1.36 0.57 10.32
C VAL A 94 0.47 -0.36 9.51
N LEU A 95 -0.19 0.15 8.45
CA LEU A 95 -1.01 -0.68 7.57
C LEU A 95 -0.18 -1.80 6.93
N GLN A 96 0.99 -1.51 6.36
CA GLN A 96 1.86 -2.52 5.74
C GLN A 96 2.33 -3.62 6.72
N SER A 97 2.37 -3.32 8.01
CA SER A 97 2.71 -4.31 9.04
C SER A 97 1.58 -5.27 9.40
N LEU A 98 0.34 -5.04 8.91
CA LEU A 98 -0.78 -5.92 9.22
C LEU A 98 -0.73 -7.21 8.40
N PRO A 99 -1.06 -8.37 9.00
CA PRO A 99 -0.96 -9.68 8.36
C PRO A 99 -1.73 -9.83 7.03
N GLU A 100 -2.83 -9.08 6.88
CA GLU A 100 -3.73 -9.15 5.72
C GLU A 100 -3.27 -8.30 4.51
N HIS A 101 -2.24 -7.44 4.66
CA HIS A 101 -1.61 -6.77 3.51
C HIS A 101 -0.43 -7.58 2.99
N THR A 102 -0.68 -8.83 2.63
CA THR A 102 0.22 -9.61 1.76
C THR A 102 0.13 -9.14 0.30
N GLY A 103 0.09 -7.82 0.10
CA GLY A 103 0.36 -7.17 -1.18
C GLY A 103 1.79 -6.66 -1.15
N HIS A 104 2.71 -7.40 -1.76
CA HIS A 104 4.11 -7.05 -1.80
C HIS A 104 4.31 -5.82 -2.72
N HIS A 105 4.37 -4.62 -2.12
CA HIS A 105 4.61 -3.39 -2.87
C HIS A 105 6.11 -3.21 -3.13
N GLN A 106 6.60 -3.75 -4.25
CA GLN A 106 8.01 -3.59 -4.65
C GLN A 106 8.18 -2.33 -5.50
N THR A 107 8.75 -1.27 -4.94
CA THR A 107 9.11 -0.07 -5.71
C THR A 107 10.53 -0.19 -6.25
N ALA A 108 10.70 -0.04 -7.56
CA ALA A 108 11.98 -0.08 -8.28
C ALA A 108 12.21 1.22 -9.06
N THR A 109 13.33 1.90 -8.81
CA THR A 109 13.69 3.15 -9.48
C THR A 109 15.12 3.05 -10.01
N GLY A 110 15.30 3.13 -11.33
CA GLY A 110 16.61 3.02 -12.00
C GLY A 110 16.56 2.16 -13.28
N ASN A 111 17.72 1.92 -13.89
CA ASN A 111 17.87 1.03 -15.05
C ASN A 111 18.31 -0.37 -14.61
N TYR A 112 17.97 -1.40 -15.40
CA TYR A 112 18.38 -2.80 -15.17
C TYR A 112 17.82 -3.47 -13.91
N ILE A 113 16.54 -3.23 -13.62
CA ILE A 113 15.89 -3.82 -12.44
C ILE A 113 15.14 -5.10 -12.81
N ALA A 114 15.36 -6.16 -12.05
CA ALA A 114 14.52 -7.36 -12.02
C ALA A 114 13.76 -7.40 -10.70
N GLN A 115 12.45 -7.61 -10.78
CA GLN A 115 11.59 -7.86 -9.63
C GLN A 115 10.98 -9.25 -9.75
N ALA A 116 10.92 -9.95 -8.63
CA ALA A 116 10.29 -11.26 -8.50
C ALA A 116 9.53 -11.30 -7.19
N ASP A 117 8.38 -11.97 -7.20
CA ASP A 117 7.55 -12.18 -6.01
C ASP A 117 7.32 -13.69 -5.78
N ARG A 118 7.09 -14.06 -4.52
CA ARG A 118 6.71 -15.39 -4.00
C ARG A 118 7.34 -16.57 -4.74
N GLY A 119 8.55 -16.95 -4.35
CA GLY A 119 9.23 -18.16 -4.86
C GLY A 119 9.66 -18.07 -6.32
N SER A 120 9.48 -16.92 -6.97
CA SER A 120 9.94 -16.67 -8.34
C SER A 120 11.38 -16.17 -8.36
N SER A 121 12.02 -16.32 -9.51
CA SER A 121 13.31 -15.71 -9.80
C SER A 121 13.20 -14.83 -11.03
N ALA A 122 13.85 -13.66 -11.00
CA ALA A 122 13.98 -12.78 -12.15
C ALA A 122 15.45 -12.44 -12.32
N SER A 123 15.93 -12.45 -13.56
CA SER A 123 17.33 -12.17 -13.91
C SER A 123 17.40 -11.15 -15.03
N VAL A 124 18.24 -10.14 -14.88
CA VAL A 124 18.59 -9.19 -15.95
C VAL A 124 19.93 -9.63 -16.54
N HIS A 125 19.94 -9.85 -17.85
CA HIS A 125 21.16 -10.12 -18.60
C HIS A 125 21.50 -8.89 -19.45
N ILE A 126 22.68 -8.31 -19.24
CA ILE A 126 23.17 -7.19 -20.03
C ILE A 126 24.26 -7.74 -20.95
N GLY A 127 24.03 -7.68 -22.27
CA GLY A 127 24.96 -8.20 -23.28
C GLY A 127 24.47 -9.49 -23.96
N THR A 128 24.60 -10.64 -23.30
CA THR A 128 24.36 -11.97 -23.91
C THR A 128 23.28 -12.74 -23.13
N PRO A 129 22.26 -13.34 -23.79
CA PRO A 129 21.19 -14.07 -23.10
C PRO A 129 21.67 -15.41 -22.49
N PRO A 130 20.97 -15.94 -21.48
CA PRO A 130 21.33 -17.22 -20.86
C PRO A 130 21.12 -18.40 -21.83
N PRO A 131 21.92 -19.47 -21.71
CA PRO A 131 21.73 -20.67 -22.53
C PRO A 131 20.36 -21.30 -22.23
N SER A 132 19.63 -21.65 -23.30
CA SER A 132 18.36 -22.37 -23.22
C SER A 132 18.53 -23.67 -22.42
N ALA A 133 17.63 -23.91 -21.45
CA ALA A 133 17.70 -25.04 -20.53
C ALA A 133 17.96 -26.39 -21.25
N PRO A 134 18.73 -27.31 -20.65
CA PRO A 134 19.07 -28.57 -21.29
C PRO A 134 17.80 -29.42 -21.55
N PRO A 135 17.76 -30.18 -22.66
CA PRO A 135 16.60 -31.00 -22.99
C PRO A 135 16.36 -32.04 -21.88
N LYS A 136 15.08 -32.19 -21.48
CA LYS A 136 14.65 -33.23 -20.53
C LYS A 136 15.15 -34.60 -21.03
N PRO A 137 15.71 -35.46 -20.14
CA PRO A 137 16.12 -36.79 -20.55
C PRO A 137 14.89 -37.56 -21.05
N THR A 138 14.93 -37.95 -22.32
CA THR A 138 13.95 -38.85 -22.93
C THR A 138 13.97 -40.17 -22.16
N ALA A 139 12.83 -40.57 -21.62
CA ALA A 139 12.66 -41.88 -21.01
C ALA A 139 13.07 -42.96 -22.00
N LYS A 140 14.17 -43.66 -21.72
CA LYS A 140 14.54 -44.87 -22.45
C LYS A 140 13.51 -45.94 -22.12
N GLU A 141 12.62 -46.17 -23.09
CA GLU A 141 12.14 -47.48 -23.54
C GLU A 141 12.81 -48.64 -22.81
N ASN A 142 12.07 -49.28 -21.91
CA ASN A 142 12.42 -50.57 -21.34
C ASN A 142 11.38 -51.58 -21.83
N GLY A 143 11.44 -51.83 -23.14
CA GLY A 143 10.81 -52.98 -23.78
C GLY A 143 11.86 -54.09 -23.94
N MET A 144 11.40 -55.33 -23.78
CA MET A 144 12.09 -56.58 -24.12
C MET A 144 13.25 -57.01 -23.18
N ARG A 145 12.92 -57.95 -22.29
CA ARG A 145 13.77 -59.13 -22.10
C ARG A 145 12.91 -60.36 -22.34
N ASP A 146 13.19 -60.96 -23.49
CA ASP A 146 12.85 -62.33 -23.81
C ASP A 146 13.58 -63.31 -22.88
N GLU A 147 12.97 -64.50 -22.79
CA GLU A 147 13.45 -65.80 -22.27
C GLU A 147 13.44 -66.06 -20.76
#